data_AF-A0A7W7H7K5-F1
#
_entry.id   AF-A0A7W7H7K5-F1
#
_cell.length_a   1.000
_cell.length_b   1.000
_cell.length_c   1.000
_cell.angle_alpha   90.00
_cell.angle_beta   90.00
_cell.angle_gamma   90.00
#
_symmetry.space_group_name_H-M   'P 1'
#
loop_
_entity.id
_entity.type
_entity.pdbx_description
1 polymer ?
#
loop_
_entity_poly.entity_id
_entity_poly.type
_entity_poly.pdbx_seq_one_letter_code
_entity_poly.pdbx_strand_id
1 'polypeptide(L)'
;MADRLVGGPEWVASPMATSDPGAEMIIAKAAVLAALRERGQHNRADFVDRELPDRIDLNRHGGLLAMLRLDPATLTDDPSA
;
A
#
# COMPACT_ATOMS: atom_id res chain seq x y z
N MET A 1 29.32 20.09 -45.13
CA MET A 1 29.29 20.65 -43.76
C MET A 1 27.84 20.99 -43.45
N ALA A 2 27.31 20.37 -42.40
CA ALA A 2 26.05 20.65 -41.68
C ALA A 2 24.74 20.80 -42.49
N ASP A 3 23.91 19.75 -42.49
CA ASP A 3 22.53 19.83 -41.95
C ASP A 3 21.97 18.42 -41.76
N ARG A 4 21.78 17.98 -40.51
CA ARG A 4 21.17 16.69 -40.15
C ARG A 4 20.28 16.91 -38.91
N LEU A 5 19.06 17.39 -39.16
CA LEU A 5 17.88 17.38 -38.28
C LEU A 5 16.70 17.22 -39.25
N VAL A 6 15.84 16.21 -39.19
CA VAL A 6 14.86 15.94 -38.14
C VAL A 6 14.23 14.56 -38.39
N GLY A 7 13.80 13.88 -37.32
CA GLY A 7 12.92 12.70 -37.43
C GLY A 7 13.40 11.47 -36.67
N GLY A 8 13.84 11.61 -35.42
CA GLY A 8 13.86 10.48 -34.48
C GLY A 8 12.43 10.17 -34.03
N PRO A 9 12.03 8.90 -33.85
CA PRO A 9 10.68 8.58 -33.36
C PRO A 9 10.50 9.09 -31.92
N GLU A 10 9.63 10.09 -31.78
CA GLU A 10 8.92 10.40 -30.54
C GLU A 10 8.03 9.20 -30.16
N TRP A 11 8.58 8.28 -29.36
CA TRP A 11 7.92 7.29 -28.49
C TRP A 11 8.99 6.20 -28.23
N VAL A 12 9.54 6.01 -27.05
CA VAL A 12 8.88 5.74 -25.79
C VAL A 12 9.80 6.19 -24.66
N ALA A 13 9.32 7.17 -23.90
CA ALA A 13 9.67 7.23 -22.50
C ALA A 13 9.11 5.96 -21.84
N SER A 14 9.90 4.89 -21.84
CA SER A 14 9.77 3.87 -20.82
C SER A 14 10.73 4.28 -19.71
N PRO A 15 10.29 5.06 -18.68
CA PRO A 15 10.95 4.89 -17.41
C PRO A 15 10.80 3.40 -17.11
N MET A 16 11.92 2.71 -16.96
CA MET A 16 11.95 1.49 -16.17
C MET A 16 11.04 1.77 -14.98
N ALA A 17 9.99 0.97 -14.81
CA ALA A 17 9.24 0.92 -13.58
C ALA A 17 10.25 0.58 -12.48
N THR A 18 10.92 1.61 -12.00
CA THR A 18 11.36 1.69 -10.62
C THR A 18 10.04 1.50 -9.92
N SER A 19 9.78 0.29 -9.44
CA SER A 19 8.81 0.11 -8.37
C SER A 19 9.21 1.17 -7.35
N ASP A 20 8.44 2.25 -7.26
CA ASP A 20 8.63 3.33 -6.31
C ASP A 20 8.96 2.69 -4.95
N PRO A 21 10.19 2.83 -4.42
CA PRO A 21 10.57 2.23 -3.13
C PRO A 21 9.97 3.03 -1.97
N GLY A 22 8.69 3.39 -2.08
CA GLY A 22 8.04 4.38 -1.24
C GLY A 22 6.60 4.63 -1.63
N ALA A 23 5.87 3.65 -2.18
CA ALA A 23 4.43 3.65 -1.99
C ALA A 23 4.21 3.61 -0.47
N GLU A 24 3.98 4.79 0.11
CA GLU A 24 3.66 4.95 1.52
C GLU A 24 2.30 4.29 1.73
N MET A 25 2.34 2.97 1.95
CA MET A 25 1.16 2.14 2.10
C MET A 25 0.57 2.43 3.49
N ILE A 26 -0.18 3.52 3.57
CA ILE A 26 -0.97 3.87 4.74
C ILE A 26 -2.31 3.16 4.64
N ILE A 27 -2.63 2.33 5.61
CA ILE A 27 -3.97 1.76 5.74
C ILE A 27 -4.73 2.54 6.81
N ALA A 28 -6.02 2.79 6.56
CA ALA A 28 -6.92 3.25 7.61
C ALA A 28 -7.11 2.17 8.68
N LYS A 29 -7.00 2.54 9.96
CA LYS A 29 -7.30 1.65 11.10
C LYS A 29 -8.70 1.04 10.99
N ALA A 30 -9.68 1.79 10.51
CA ALA A 30 -11.04 1.31 10.31
C ALA A 30 -11.10 0.06 9.40
N ALA A 31 -10.30 0.00 8.34
CA ALA A 31 -10.23 -1.16 7.44
C ALA A 31 -9.67 -2.39 8.17
N VAL A 32 -8.64 -2.19 9.01
CA VAL A 32 -8.08 -3.25 9.85
C VAL A 32 -9.11 -3.77 10.86
N LEU A 33 -9.84 -2.88 11.52
CA LEU A 33 -10.88 -3.23 12.47
C LEU A 33 -12.03 -3.99 11.80
N ALA A 34 -12.46 -3.57 10.61
CA ALA A 34 -13.47 -4.26 9.82
C ALA A 34 -13.03 -5.70 9.51
N ALA A 35 -11.84 -5.88 8.93
CA ALA A 35 -11.31 -7.20 8.59
C ALA A 35 -11.16 -8.12 9.82
N LEU A 36 -10.79 -7.58 10.98
CA LEU A 36 -10.72 -8.35 12.23
C LEU A 36 -12.11 -8.77 12.72
N ARG A 37 -13.10 -7.88 12.64
CA ARG A 37 -14.50 -8.17 13.03
C ARG A 37 -15.14 -9.20 12.10
N GLU A 38 -14.93 -9.09 10.79
CA GLU A 38 -15.41 -10.06 9.80
C GLU A 38 -14.85 -11.46 10.04
N ARG A 39 -13.61 -11.56 10.51
CA ARG A 39 -12.98 -12.83 10.91
C ARG A 39 -13.41 -13.32 12.30
N GLY A 40 -14.32 -12.61 12.98
CA GLY A 40 -14.75 -12.92 14.35
C GLY A 40 -13.72 -12.59 15.43
N GLN A 41 -12.62 -11.92 15.10
CA GLN A 41 -11.51 -11.58 16.01
C GLN A 41 -11.78 -10.26 16.77
N HIS A 42 -12.94 -10.15 17.42
CA HIS A 42 -13.37 -8.94 18.13
C HIS A 42 -12.38 -8.47 19.21
N ASN A 43 -11.80 -9.41 19.98
CA ASN A 43 -10.78 -9.09 21.00
C ASN A 43 -9.53 -8.45 20.38
N ARG A 44 -9.14 -8.85 19.17
CA ARG A 44 -8.02 -8.23 18.46
C ARG A 44 -8.39 -6.88 17.86
N ALA A 45 -9.63 -6.72 17.42
CA ALA A 45 -10.11 -5.43 16.95
C ALA A 45 -10.08 -4.39 18.09
N ASP A 46 -10.53 -4.73 19.30
CA ASP A 46 -10.46 -3.82 20.45
C ASP A 46 -9.01 -3.46 20.82
N PHE A 47 -8.10 -4.44 20.79
CA PHE A 47 -6.67 -4.20 21.00
C PHE A 47 -6.08 -3.25 19.94
N VAL A 48 -6.35 -3.50 18.66
CA VAL A 48 -5.88 -2.65 17.55
C VAL A 48 -6.46 -1.23 17.65
N ASP A 49 -7.71 -1.09 18.05
CA ASP A 49 -8.35 0.22 18.19
C ASP A 49 -7.63 1.11 19.21
N ARG A 50 -7.14 0.51 20.30
CA ARG A 50 -6.43 1.20 21.38
C ARG A 50 -4.96 1.44 21.07
N GLU A 51 -4.29 0.48 20.44
CA GLU A 51 -2.84 0.48 20.26
C GLU A 51 -2.40 1.19 18.97
N LEU A 52 -3.22 1.12 17.92
CA LEU A 52 -2.86 1.69 16.62
C LEU A 52 -3.48 3.08 16.41
N PRO A 53 -2.72 4.00 15.80
CA PRO A 53 -3.24 5.29 15.36
C PRO A 53 -4.21 5.10 14.19
N ASP A 54 -4.95 6.16 13.87
CA ASP A 54 -5.96 6.16 12.79
C ASP A 54 -5.37 5.80 11.41
N ARG A 55 -4.10 6.17 11.18
CA ARG A 55 -3.32 5.88 9.98
C ARG A 55 -2.19 4.90 10.32
N ILE A 56 -2.22 3.72 9.70
CA ILE A 56 -1.25 2.67 9.96
C ILE A 56 -0.27 2.62 8.79
N ASP A 57 0.95 3.07 9.03
CA ASP A 57 2.08 2.88 8.13
C ASP A 57 2.47 1.41 8.03
N LEU A 58 2.21 0.75 6.90
CA LEU A 58 2.63 -0.63 6.68
C LEU A 58 4.16 -0.81 6.73
N ASN A 59 4.92 0.18 6.29
CA ASN A 59 6.38 0.13 6.35
C ASN A 59 6.90 0.18 7.80
N ARG A 60 6.21 0.90 8.70
CA ARG A 60 6.61 1.03 10.11
C ARG A 60 5.97 -0.03 11.01
N HIS A 61 4.73 -0.43 10.71
CA HIS A 61 3.90 -1.31 11.53
C HIS A 61 3.65 -2.69 10.90
N GLY A 62 4.29 -3.01 9.77
CA GLY A 62 4.12 -4.28 9.07
C GLY A 62 4.41 -5.51 9.94
N GLY A 63 5.41 -5.43 10.83
CA GLY A 63 5.70 -6.52 11.78
C GLY A 63 4.56 -6.79 12.78
N LEU A 64 3.84 -5.75 13.20
CA LEU A 64 2.70 -5.88 14.11
C LEU A 64 1.48 -6.45 13.37
N LEU A 65 1.24 -6.01 12.13
CA LEU A 65 0.19 -6.57 11.28
C LEU A 65 0.46 -8.06 10.94
N ALA A 66 1.71 -8.43 10.70
CA ALA A 66 2.11 -9.83 10.51
C ALA A 66 1.83 -10.69 11.76
N MET A 67 2.04 -10.16 12.97
CA MET A 67 1.67 -10.84 14.22
C MET A 67 0.15 -10.99 14.38
N LEU A 68 -0.63 -10.00 13.92
CA LEU A 68 -2.09 -10.09 13.86
C LEU A 68 -2.58 -11.03 12.75
N ARG A 69 -1.66 -11.52 11.90
CA ARG A 69 -1.92 -12.37 10.74
C ARG A 69 -2.87 -11.70 9.75
N LEU A 70 -2.73 -10.37 9.66
CA LEU A 70 -3.43 -9.52 8.72
C LEU A 70 -2.54 -9.30 7.51
N ASP A 71 -3.10 -9.54 6.33
CA ASP A 71 -2.37 -9.36 5.09
C ASP A 71 -2.58 -7.91 4.58
N PRO A 72 -1.50 -7.13 4.40
CA PRO A 72 -1.57 -5.76 3.88
C PRO A 72 -2.34 -5.63 2.57
N ALA A 73 -2.16 -6.60 1.67
CA ALA A 73 -2.76 -6.58 0.34
C ALA A 73 -4.26 -6.86 0.38
N THR A 74 -4.78 -7.42 1.49
CA THR A 74 -6.23 -7.57 1.72
C THR A 74 -6.87 -6.33 2.34
N LEU A 75 -6.06 -5.36 2.77
CA LEU A 75 -6.49 -4.18 3.52
C LEU A 75 -6.26 -2.88 2.74
N THR A 76 -5.24 -2.85 1.88
CA THR A 76 -5.14 -1.88 0.79
C THR A 76 -6.25 -2.26 -0.19
N ASP A 77 -7.37 -1.55 -0.11
CA ASP A 77 -8.41 -1.56 -1.14
C ASP A 77 -7.71 -1.30 -2.47
N ASP A 78 -7.60 -2.35 -3.29
CA ASP A 78 -7.07 -2.24 -4.64
C ASP A 78 -8.07 -1.38 -5.41
N PRO A 79 -7.70 -0.19 -5.94
CA PRO A 79 -8.57 0.55 -6.85
C PRO A 79 -8.62 -0.13 -8.24
N SER A 80 -8.70 -1.47 -8.29
CA SER A 80 -8.95 -2.27 -9.49
C SER A 80 -10.30 -2.97 -9.34
N ALA A 81 -11.37 -2.18 -9.44
CA ALA A 81 -12.71 -2.66 -9.78
C ALA A 81 -13.24 -1.83 -10.96
#